data_AF-A0A8H2X055-F1
#
_entry.id   AF-A0A8H2X055-F1
#
_cell.length_a   1.000
_cell.length_b   1.000
_cell.length_c   1.000
_cell.angle_alpha   90.00
_cell.angle_beta   90.00
_cell.angle_gamma   90.00
#
_symmetry.space_group_name_H-M   'P 1'
#
loop_
_entity.id
_entity.type
_entity.pdbx_description
1 polymer ?
#
loop_
_entity_poly.entity_id
_entity_poly.type
_entity_poly.pdbx_seq_one_letter_code
_entity_poly.pdbx_strand_id
1 'polypeptide(L)'
;MYNASTPPHEWQKILWKKQPFPDNHLPPSFLSSLQRNINLKQYTYTSLFKTVLPVTQHLSNTALFLSTFAHLKTGRLDPRVLVYLGSGLSILGFGIYEISSPQWGHRLAQALKSSILVFLALASLAPVLRTLTAATSDDSIWALAAGLFILHTVLADYTPERIRVVRDRVDGESQGGLTSVLSINAAVSASVVLASRLQTDIAVFSLMLYAVQSFALLPVLRQRLQRYPILLFALTCFVSGVSLAALPSSTLVLPLATLLGLVTFGSPAVLVWSQRYKNRIRGPWDPAIPQLNAKKD
;
A
#
# COMPACT_ATOMS: atom_id res chain seq x y z
N MET A 1 21.73 -69.00 36.46
CA MET A 1 20.53 -68.24 36.07
C MET A 1 20.97 -66.81 35.76
N TYR A 2 20.95 -66.41 34.49
CA TYR A 2 21.28 -65.04 34.08
C TYR A 2 20.13 -64.12 34.52
N ASN A 3 20.41 -63.16 35.41
CA ASN A 3 19.49 -62.07 35.72
C ASN A 3 19.35 -61.20 34.47
N ALA A 4 18.24 -61.37 33.75
CA ALA A 4 17.83 -60.43 32.72
C ALA A 4 17.40 -59.14 33.42
N SER A 5 18.31 -58.18 33.51
CA SER A 5 18.00 -56.80 33.88
C SER A 5 16.97 -56.28 32.88
N THR A 6 15.76 -55.98 33.34
CA THR A 6 14.76 -55.27 32.55
C THR A 6 15.36 -53.97 32.03
N PRO A 7 15.25 -53.65 30.72
CA PRO A 7 15.79 -52.42 30.20
C PRO A 7 15.10 -51.24 30.90
N PRO A 8 15.82 -50.14 31.18
CA PRO A 8 15.22 -48.96 31.81
C PRO A 8 14.01 -48.50 30.99
N HIS A 9 12.90 -48.18 31.66
CA HIS A 9 11.73 -47.62 31.01
C HIS A 9 12.11 -46.28 30.37
N GLU A 10 12.27 -46.26 29.05
CA GLU A 10 12.53 -45.03 28.31
C GLU A 10 11.24 -44.21 28.24
N TRP A 11 11.35 -42.91 28.51
CA TRP A 11 10.22 -41.98 28.42
C TRP A 11 9.69 -41.94 26.97
N GLN A 12 8.36 -41.99 26.80
CA GLN A 12 7.70 -41.97 25.50
C GLN A 12 6.84 -40.71 25.35
N LYS A 13 6.91 -40.07 24.18
CA LYS A 13 6.11 -38.87 23.88
C LYS A 13 4.65 -39.22 23.54
N ILE A 14 3.91 -39.70 24.54
CA ILE A 14 2.53 -40.18 24.40
C ILE A 14 1.70 -39.58 25.53
N LEU A 15 0.71 -38.73 25.19
CA LEU A 15 -0.09 -38.00 26.19
C LEU A 15 -1.08 -38.89 26.96
N TRP A 16 -1.52 -40.01 26.36
CA TRP A 16 -2.58 -40.86 26.90
C TRP A 16 -2.09 -42.03 27.77
N LYS A 17 -0.78 -42.31 27.79
CA LYS A 17 -0.18 -43.45 28.51
C LYS A 17 0.41 -42.97 29.82
N LYS A 18 -0.02 -43.54 30.96
CA LYS A 18 0.62 -43.31 32.26
C LYS A 18 2.03 -43.89 32.27
N GLN A 19 3.01 -43.11 32.71
CA GLN A 19 4.43 -43.45 32.71
C GLN A 19 5.04 -43.14 34.09
N PRO A 20 6.14 -43.80 34.50
CA PRO A 20 6.77 -43.62 35.82
C PRO A 20 7.65 -42.36 35.87
N PHE A 21 7.19 -41.27 35.27
CA PHE A 21 7.87 -40.00 35.20
C PHE A 21 6.91 -38.90 35.66
N PRO A 22 7.39 -37.86 36.38
CA PRO A 22 6.53 -36.73 36.74
C PRO A 22 6.05 -35.99 35.47
N ASP A 23 4.92 -35.30 35.56
CA ASP A 23 4.30 -34.62 34.41
C ASP A 23 5.20 -33.57 33.76
N ASN A 24 6.15 -33.00 34.50
CA ASN A 24 7.14 -32.04 34.04
C ASN A 24 8.48 -32.67 33.62
N HIS A 25 8.56 -33.99 33.50
CA HIS A 25 9.77 -34.67 33.08
C HIS A 25 10.14 -34.32 31.63
N LEU A 26 11.33 -33.77 31.45
CA LEU A 26 11.92 -33.48 30.15
C LEU A 26 13.04 -34.50 29.89
N PRO A 27 12.91 -35.36 28.86
CA PRO A 27 13.98 -36.31 28.55
C PRO A 27 15.23 -35.55 28.06
N PRO A 28 16.44 -36.07 28.30
CA PRO A 28 17.69 -35.45 27.81
C PRO A 28 17.74 -35.36 26.27
N SER A 29 17.01 -36.26 25.58
CA SER A 29 16.83 -36.23 24.12
C SER A 29 15.83 -35.17 23.64
N PHE A 30 15.19 -34.39 24.53
CA PHE A 30 14.15 -33.43 24.14
C PHE A 30 14.60 -32.48 23.02
N LEU A 31 15.77 -31.86 23.19
CA LEU A 31 16.33 -30.91 22.22
C LEU A 31 16.99 -31.60 21.01
N SER A 32 17.14 -32.92 20.99
CA SER A 32 17.71 -33.62 19.83
C SER A 32 16.80 -33.51 18.60
N SER A 33 15.50 -33.36 18.82
CA SER A 33 14.47 -33.16 17.80
C SER A 33 14.28 -31.69 17.40
N LEU A 34 15.12 -30.78 17.91
CA LEU A 34 15.05 -29.36 17.60
C LEU A 34 15.48 -29.12 16.15
N GLN A 35 14.56 -28.57 15.38
CA GLN A 35 14.72 -28.24 13.98
C GLN A 35 14.93 -26.74 13.83
N ARG A 36 16.12 -26.30 13.39
CA ARG A 36 16.37 -24.89 13.09
C ARG A 36 16.12 -24.61 11.62
N ASN A 37 15.40 -23.52 11.34
CA ASN A 37 15.29 -22.92 10.01
C ASN A 37 14.68 -23.81 8.92
N ILE A 38 13.91 -24.83 9.31
CA ILE A 38 13.25 -25.72 8.35
C ILE A 38 12.08 -24.98 7.67
N ASN A 39 12.04 -25.03 6.33
CA ASN A 39 11.12 -24.31 5.45
C ASN A 39 11.26 -22.77 5.47
N LEU A 40 12.48 -22.23 5.62
CA LEU A 40 12.72 -20.81 5.38
C LEU A 40 12.47 -20.48 3.89
N LYS A 41 11.36 -19.81 3.60
CA LYS A 41 11.16 -19.14 2.30
C LYS A 41 12.08 -17.92 2.25
N GLN A 42 13.15 -18.00 1.47
CA GLN A 42 14.03 -16.87 1.21
C GLN A 42 13.40 -15.93 0.19
N TYR A 43 13.43 -14.63 0.46
CA TYR A 43 12.98 -13.64 -0.52
C TYR A 43 14.16 -13.21 -1.38
N THR A 44 14.00 -13.29 -2.69
CA THR A 44 14.97 -12.73 -3.64
C THR A 44 14.83 -11.21 -3.69
N TYR A 45 15.95 -10.50 -3.83
CA TYR A 45 15.98 -9.04 -3.96
C TYR A 45 15.01 -8.53 -5.04
N THR A 46 14.99 -9.17 -6.21
CA THR A 46 14.12 -8.79 -7.32
C THR A 46 12.62 -8.93 -7.02
N SER A 47 12.24 -9.90 -6.16
CA SER A 47 10.86 -10.06 -5.72
C SER A 47 10.44 -8.97 -4.75
N LEU A 48 11.33 -8.62 -3.82
CA LEU A 48 11.11 -7.51 -2.88
C LEU A 48 11.07 -6.17 -3.60
N PHE A 49 12.00 -5.94 -4.53
CA PHE A 49 12.03 -4.74 -5.37
C PHE A 49 10.70 -4.49 -6.06
N LYS A 50 10.14 -5.50 -6.75
CA LYS A 50 8.82 -5.40 -7.42
C LYS A 50 7.68 -5.08 -6.44
N THR A 51 7.77 -5.58 -5.20
CA THR A 51 6.78 -5.33 -4.15
C THR A 51 6.88 -3.91 -3.58
N VAL A 52 8.03 -3.27 -3.66
CA VAL A 52 8.29 -1.91 -3.15
C VAL A 52 7.98 -0.81 -4.18
N LEU A 53 7.93 -1.13 -5.48
CA LEU A 53 7.58 -0.15 -6.53
C LEU A 53 6.27 0.60 -6.25
N PRO A 54 5.16 -0.05 -5.84
CA PRO A 54 3.91 0.65 -5.53
C PRO A 54 4.05 1.68 -4.40
N VAL A 55 4.89 1.39 -3.40
CA VAL A 55 5.17 2.29 -2.26
C VAL A 55 5.93 3.52 -2.75
N THR A 56 6.96 3.31 -3.57
CA THR A 56 7.74 4.41 -4.17
C THR A 56 6.83 5.30 -5.02
N GLN A 57 6.01 4.69 -5.89
CA GLN A 57 5.07 5.42 -6.73
C GLN A 57 4.07 6.23 -5.89
N HIS A 58 3.61 5.71 -4.76
CA HIS A 58 2.72 6.43 -3.85
C HIS A 58 3.40 7.66 -3.25
N LEU A 59 4.60 7.51 -2.70
CA LEU A 59 5.37 8.63 -2.15
C LEU A 59 5.64 9.70 -3.21
N SER A 60 6.04 9.29 -4.42
CA SER A 60 6.25 10.18 -5.55
C SER A 60 4.97 10.91 -5.96
N ASN A 61 3.82 10.22 -5.97
CA ASN A 61 2.53 10.82 -6.29
C ASN A 61 2.08 11.84 -5.22
N THR A 62 2.28 11.53 -3.93
CA THR A 62 2.01 12.49 -2.84
C THR A 62 2.91 13.72 -2.94
N ALA A 63 4.20 13.54 -3.24
CA ALA A 63 5.14 14.65 -3.44
C ALA A 63 4.78 15.50 -4.67
N LEU A 64 4.36 14.85 -5.76
CA LEU A 64 3.86 15.53 -6.96
C LEU A 64 2.58 16.32 -6.65
N PHE A 65 1.66 15.76 -5.87
CA PHE A 65 0.46 16.46 -5.42
C PHE A 65 0.78 17.72 -4.62
N LEU A 66 1.66 17.62 -3.63
CA LEU A 66 2.12 18.76 -2.84
C LEU A 66 2.84 19.82 -3.69
N SER A 67 3.62 19.39 -4.67
CA SER A 67 4.32 20.28 -5.60
C SER A 67 3.35 21.03 -6.50
N THR A 68 2.36 20.33 -7.06
CA THR A 68 1.26 20.93 -7.84
C THR A 68 0.48 21.95 -7.00
N PHE A 69 0.16 21.61 -5.75
CA PHE A 69 -0.45 22.57 -4.81
C PHE A 69 0.41 23.81 -4.60
N ALA A 70 1.73 23.66 -4.38
CA ALA A 70 2.63 24.79 -4.20
C ALA A 70 2.71 25.70 -5.43
N HIS A 71 2.71 25.13 -6.64
CA HIS A 71 2.67 25.91 -7.90
C HIS A 71 1.34 26.62 -8.12
N LEU A 72 0.22 25.99 -7.75
CA LEU A 72 -1.10 26.64 -7.76
C LEU A 72 -1.17 27.79 -6.74
N LYS A 73 -0.65 27.58 -5.52
CA LYS A 73 -0.62 28.61 -4.46
C LYS A 73 0.25 29.82 -4.85
N THR A 74 1.35 29.59 -5.56
CA THR A 74 2.26 30.65 -6.04
C THR A 74 1.86 31.25 -7.39
N GLY A 75 0.79 30.77 -8.03
CA GLY A 75 0.33 31.25 -9.33
C GLY A 75 1.22 30.87 -10.52
N ARG A 76 2.16 29.93 -10.34
CA ARG A 76 3.07 29.46 -11.41
C ARG A 76 2.40 28.47 -12.37
N LEU A 77 1.37 27.78 -11.93
CA LEU A 77 0.60 26.83 -12.73
C LEU A 77 -0.81 27.38 -12.96
N ASP A 78 -1.24 27.46 -14.22
CA ASP A 78 -2.64 27.76 -14.55
C ASP A 78 -3.52 26.55 -14.17
N PRO A 79 -4.53 26.72 -13.29
CA PRO A 79 -5.49 25.68 -12.93
C PRO A 79 -6.15 24.98 -14.13
N ARG A 80 -6.37 25.71 -15.23
CA ARG A 80 -7.05 25.18 -16.43
C ARG A 80 -6.22 24.09 -17.10
N VAL A 81 -4.90 24.28 -17.17
CA VAL A 81 -3.96 23.31 -17.74
C VAL A 81 -4.03 22.00 -16.96
N LEU A 82 -4.11 22.06 -15.64
CA LEU A 82 -4.23 20.87 -14.79
C LEU A 82 -5.55 20.11 -15.07
N VAL A 83 -6.66 20.83 -15.24
CA VAL A 83 -7.96 20.23 -15.58
C VAL A 83 -7.91 19.53 -16.95
N TYR A 84 -7.36 20.19 -17.98
CA TYR A 84 -7.29 19.61 -19.33
C TYR A 84 -6.36 18.39 -19.37
N LEU A 85 -5.16 18.49 -18.79
CA LEU A 85 -4.22 17.38 -18.73
C LEU A 85 -4.77 16.20 -17.92
N GLY A 86 -5.33 16.46 -16.74
CA GLY A 86 -5.89 15.42 -15.88
C GLY A 86 -7.08 14.71 -16.51
N SER A 87 -7.99 15.48 -17.11
CA SER A 87 -9.16 14.93 -17.82
C SER A 87 -8.73 14.14 -19.05
N GLY A 88 -7.79 14.65 -19.85
CA GLY A 88 -7.23 13.96 -21.00
C GLY A 88 -6.56 12.63 -20.61
N LEU A 89 -5.77 12.61 -19.55
CA LEU A 89 -5.13 11.39 -19.05
C LEU A 89 -6.15 10.37 -18.53
N SER A 90 -7.22 10.83 -17.89
CA SER A 90 -8.30 9.97 -17.40
C SER A 90 -9.08 9.34 -18.57
N ILE A 91 -9.36 10.11 -19.62
CA ILE A 91 -10.00 9.61 -20.85
C ILE A 91 -9.10 8.61 -21.57
N LEU A 92 -7.80 8.90 -21.71
CA LEU A 92 -6.84 7.98 -22.30
C LEU A 92 -6.73 6.68 -21.49
N GLY A 93 -6.65 6.78 -20.16
CA GLY A 93 -6.62 5.63 -19.27
C GLY A 93 -7.87 4.76 -19.40
N PHE A 94 -9.05 5.39 -19.49
CA PHE A 94 -10.32 4.68 -19.75
C PHE A 94 -10.34 4.04 -21.14
N GLY A 95 -9.86 4.75 -22.17
CA GLY A 95 -9.77 4.22 -23.53
C GLY A 95 -8.89 2.97 -23.61
N ILE A 96 -7.68 3.03 -23.03
CA ILE A 96 -6.76 1.87 -22.95
C ILE A 96 -7.43 0.69 -22.23
N TYR A 97 -8.20 0.98 -21.19
CA TYR A 97 -8.92 -0.05 -20.41
C TYR A 97 -10.03 -0.73 -21.23
N GLU A 98 -10.78 0.02 -22.02
CA GLU A 98 -12.01 -0.48 -22.65
C GLU A 98 -11.79 -1.08 -24.05
N ILE A 99 -10.61 -0.86 -24.67
CA ILE A 99 -10.23 -1.43 -25.99
C ILE A 99 -10.31 -2.97 -26.01
N SER A 100 -10.25 -3.64 -24.86
CA SER A 100 -10.32 -5.11 -24.76
C SER A 100 -11.69 -5.66 -24.34
N SER A 101 -12.71 -4.81 -24.16
CA SER A 101 -14.01 -5.22 -23.58
C SER A 101 -15.15 -5.21 -24.60
N PRO A 102 -15.95 -6.29 -24.71
CA PRO A 102 -17.07 -6.38 -25.67
C PRO A 102 -18.29 -5.53 -25.30
N GLN A 103 -18.31 -4.90 -24.11
CA GLN A 103 -19.44 -4.11 -23.58
C GLN A 103 -19.13 -2.62 -23.44
N TRP A 104 -18.30 -2.08 -24.34
CA TRP A 104 -17.79 -0.71 -24.27
C TRP A 104 -18.90 0.34 -24.09
N GLY A 105 -19.98 0.29 -24.88
CA GLY A 105 -21.03 1.32 -24.85
C GLY A 105 -21.68 1.55 -23.48
N HIS A 106 -22.10 0.48 -22.80
CA HIS A 106 -22.74 0.58 -21.48
C HIS A 106 -21.77 1.09 -20.41
N ARG A 107 -20.53 0.59 -20.42
CA ARG A 107 -19.50 1.01 -19.45
C ARG A 107 -19.05 2.44 -19.66
N LEU A 108 -18.96 2.89 -20.91
CA LEU A 108 -18.69 4.29 -21.24
C LEU A 108 -19.81 5.19 -20.71
N ALA A 109 -21.08 4.84 -20.94
CA ALA A 109 -22.20 5.62 -20.43
C ALA A 109 -22.18 5.71 -18.89
N GLN A 110 -21.87 4.60 -18.21
CA GLN A 110 -21.75 4.57 -16.75
C GLN A 110 -20.56 5.40 -16.25
N ALA A 111 -19.39 5.30 -16.89
CA ALA A 111 -18.19 6.05 -16.54
C ALA A 111 -18.33 7.55 -16.81
N LEU A 112 -18.96 7.93 -17.93
CA LEU A 112 -19.29 9.32 -18.23
C LEU A 112 -20.28 9.87 -17.23
N LYS A 113 -21.34 9.12 -16.91
CA LYS A 113 -22.32 9.52 -15.88
C LYS A 113 -21.64 9.78 -14.55
N SER A 114 -20.82 8.86 -14.05
CA SER A 114 -20.14 9.05 -12.77
C SER A 114 -19.10 10.17 -12.82
N SER A 115 -18.33 10.29 -13.90
CA SER A 115 -17.34 11.35 -14.07
C SER A 115 -17.98 12.74 -14.14
N ILE A 116 -19.09 12.88 -14.86
CA ILE A 116 -19.85 14.15 -14.94
C ILE A 116 -20.41 14.51 -13.56
N LEU A 117 -20.96 13.54 -12.82
CA LEU A 117 -21.47 13.78 -11.47
C LEU A 117 -20.37 14.26 -10.53
N VAL A 118 -19.20 13.60 -10.52
CA VAL A 118 -18.05 14.02 -9.69
C VAL A 118 -17.55 15.40 -10.13
N PHE A 119 -17.43 15.66 -11.43
CA PHE A 119 -17.00 16.95 -11.96
C PHE A 119 -17.94 18.09 -11.52
N LEU A 120 -19.24 17.91 -11.70
CA LEU A 120 -20.24 18.91 -11.32
C LEU A 120 -20.32 19.11 -9.81
N ALA A 121 -20.21 18.04 -9.03
CA ALA A 121 -20.17 18.12 -7.57
C ALA A 121 -18.93 18.90 -7.09
N LEU A 122 -17.74 18.58 -7.60
CA LEU A 122 -16.53 19.32 -7.24
C LEU A 122 -16.60 20.79 -7.67
N ALA A 123 -17.17 21.07 -8.85
CA ALA A 123 -17.32 22.43 -9.35
C ALA A 123 -18.27 23.27 -8.48
N SER A 124 -19.39 22.68 -8.05
CA SER A 124 -20.36 23.37 -7.19
C SER A 124 -19.88 23.51 -5.74
N LEU A 125 -19.13 22.55 -5.22
CA LEU A 125 -18.55 22.61 -3.87
C LEU A 125 -17.30 23.49 -3.79
N ALA A 126 -16.63 23.81 -4.91
CA ALA A 126 -15.36 24.54 -4.90
C ALA A 126 -15.38 25.85 -4.10
N PRO A 127 -16.40 26.74 -4.22
CA PRO A 127 -16.46 27.95 -3.40
C PRO A 127 -16.57 27.66 -1.90
N VAL A 128 -17.34 26.62 -1.53
CA VAL A 128 -17.49 26.18 -0.14
C VAL A 128 -16.17 25.66 0.41
N LEU A 129 -15.50 24.79 -0.34
CA LEU A 129 -14.19 24.22 0.03
C LEU A 129 -13.12 25.31 0.17
N ARG A 130 -13.17 26.35 -0.68
CA ARG A 130 -12.29 27.53 -0.57
C ARG A 130 -12.44 28.21 0.79
N THR A 131 -13.67 28.37 1.26
CA THR A 131 -13.96 29.08 2.52
C THR A 131 -13.91 28.22 3.78
N LEU A 132 -13.96 26.89 3.65
CA LEU A 132 -14.22 25.95 4.74
C LEU A 132 -13.28 26.11 5.94
N THR A 133 -11.98 26.24 5.69
CA THR A 133 -10.96 26.40 6.72
C THR A 133 -10.24 27.73 6.61
N ALA A 134 -10.85 28.73 5.96
CA ALA A 134 -10.28 30.06 5.73
C ALA A 134 -9.84 30.75 7.03
N ALA A 135 -10.63 30.61 8.11
CA ALA A 135 -10.38 31.22 9.42
C ALA A 135 -9.27 30.53 10.24
N THR A 136 -8.83 29.33 9.84
CA THR A 136 -7.75 28.60 10.53
C THR A 136 -6.39 29.15 10.11
N SER A 137 -5.44 29.21 11.05
CA SER A 137 -4.07 29.68 10.78
C SER A 137 -3.31 28.75 9.83
N ASP A 138 -2.44 29.35 9.00
CA ASP A 138 -1.65 28.62 8.00
C ASP A 138 -0.77 27.54 8.62
N ASP A 139 -0.10 27.81 9.75
CA ASP A 139 0.78 26.84 10.42
C ASP A 139 0.03 25.59 10.85
N SER A 140 -1.19 25.75 11.37
CA SER A 140 -2.05 24.64 11.77
C SER A 140 -2.47 23.81 10.55
N ILE A 141 -2.81 24.47 9.45
CA ILE A 141 -3.23 23.81 8.19
C ILE A 141 -2.08 22.96 7.62
N TRP A 142 -0.85 23.48 7.61
CA TRP A 142 0.31 22.71 7.15
C TRP A 142 0.60 21.51 8.05
N ALA A 143 0.52 21.68 9.37
CA ALA A 143 0.70 20.57 10.31
C ALA A 143 -0.39 19.49 10.15
N LEU A 144 -1.65 19.89 10.00
CA LEU A 144 -2.79 18.99 9.82
C LEU A 144 -2.69 18.23 8.48
N ALA A 145 -2.35 18.94 7.39
CA ALA A 145 -2.13 18.33 6.09
C ALA A 145 -0.96 17.32 6.11
N ALA A 146 0.15 17.67 6.77
CA ALA A 146 1.28 16.75 6.94
C ALA A 146 0.88 15.49 7.71
N GLY A 147 0.16 15.64 8.83
CA GLY A 147 -0.36 14.51 9.61
C GLY A 147 -1.31 13.61 8.81
N LEU A 148 -2.22 14.20 8.02
CA LEU A 148 -3.14 13.46 7.17
C LEU A 148 -2.44 12.76 6.01
N PHE A 149 -1.39 13.34 5.40
CA PHE A 149 -0.61 12.67 4.36
C PHE A 149 0.27 11.55 4.93
N ILE A 150 0.79 11.70 6.14
CA ILE A 150 1.46 10.61 6.86
C ILE A 150 0.47 9.47 7.11
N LEU A 151 -0.72 9.79 7.64
CA LEU A 151 -1.77 8.80 7.87
C LEU A 151 -2.19 8.09 6.58
N HIS A 152 -2.36 8.85 5.49
CA HIS A 152 -2.65 8.32 4.16
C HIS A 152 -1.58 7.32 3.71
N THR A 153 -0.29 7.68 3.87
CA THR A 153 0.85 6.86 3.46
C THR A 153 0.96 5.58 4.27
N VAL A 154 0.74 5.65 5.59
CA VAL A 154 0.85 4.51 6.52
C VAL A 154 -0.32 3.53 6.37
N LEU A 155 -1.54 4.04 6.19
CA LEU A 155 -2.75 3.21 6.10
C LEU A 155 -3.03 2.67 4.69
N ALA A 156 -2.28 3.12 3.67
CA ALA A 156 -2.51 2.70 2.31
C ALA A 156 -2.24 1.19 2.11
N ASP A 157 -3.14 0.53 1.38
CA ASP A 157 -2.96 -0.87 1.01
C ASP A 157 -2.09 -1.00 -0.25
N TYR A 158 -0.85 -1.45 -0.04
CA TYR A 158 0.12 -1.73 -1.11
C TYR A 158 0.07 -3.19 -1.59
N THR A 159 -0.82 -4.01 -1.01
CA THR A 159 -0.91 -5.43 -1.29
C THR A 159 -1.38 -5.67 -2.72
N PRO A 160 -0.76 -6.61 -3.46
CA PRO A 160 -1.22 -6.92 -4.80
C PRO A 160 -2.56 -7.64 -4.80
N GLU A 161 -3.38 -7.37 -5.83
CA GLU A 161 -4.75 -7.88 -5.96
C GLU A 161 -4.85 -9.40 -5.71
N ARG A 162 -3.92 -10.18 -6.27
CA ARG A 162 -3.86 -11.65 -6.09
C ARG A 162 -3.72 -12.09 -4.63
N ILE A 163 -2.97 -11.34 -3.83
CA ILE A 163 -2.72 -11.65 -2.41
C ILE A 163 -3.92 -11.14 -1.59
N ARG A 164 -4.49 -10.00 -1.95
CA ARG A 164 -5.68 -9.44 -1.31
C ARG A 164 -6.88 -10.40 -1.41
N VAL A 165 -7.15 -10.98 -2.58
CA VAL A 165 -8.24 -11.97 -2.76
C VAL A 165 -8.04 -13.19 -1.86
N VAL A 166 -6.80 -13.65 -1.67
CA VAL A 166 -6.51 -14.77 -0.76
C VAL A 166 -6.70 -14.36 0.70
N ARG A 167 -6.26 -13.15 1.08
CA ARG A 167 -6.41 -12.61 2.42
C ARG A 167 -7.87 -12.44 2.81
N ASP A 168 -8.68 -11.85 1.93
CA ASP A 168 -10.10 -11.59 2.19
C ASP A 168 -10.90 -12.91 2.37
N ARG A 169 -10.45 -14.01 1.74
CA ARG A 169 -11.03 -15.35 1.94
C ARG A 169 -10.67 -15.99 3.29
N VAL A 170 -9.54 -15.60 3.90
CA VAL A 170 -8.99 -16.23 5.12
C VAL A 170 -9.34 -15.42 6.38
N ASP A 171 -9.18 -14.10 6.32
CA ASP A 171 -9.32 -13.21 7.49
C ASP A 171 -10.72 -12.56 7.59
N GLY A 172 -11.58 -12.74 6.57
CA GLY A 172 -12.81 -11.98 6.41
C GLY A 172 -12.55 -10.54 5.95
N GLU A 173 -13.51 -9.95 5.25
CA GLU A 173 -13.41 -8.69 4.48
C GLU A 173 -13.10 -7.43 5.32
N SER A 174 -13.07 -7.52 6.65
CA SER A 174 -13.22 -6.37 7.55
C SER A 174 -11.96 -5.48 7.66
N GLN A 175 -10.76 -6.03 7.88
CA GLN A 175 -9.60 -5.20 8.24
C GLN A 175 -8.88 -4.52 7.04
N GLY A 176 -8.80 -5.21 5.90
CA GLY A 176 -8.17 -4.66 4.69
C GLY A 176 -8.97 -3.52 4.07
N GLY A 177 -10.30 -3.61 4.13
CA GLY A 177 -11.21 -2.56 3.66
C GLY A 177 -11.11 -1.28 4.50
N LEU A 178 -11.16 -1.40 5.82
CA LEU A 178 -11.15 -0.26 6.75
C LEU A 178 -9.92 0.63 6.60
N THR A 179 -8.73 0.02 6.57
CA THR A 179 -7.45 0.76 6.44
C THR A 179 -7.37 1.52 5.12
N SER A 180 -7.77 0.88 4.01
CA SER A 180 -7.83 1.52 2.70
C SER A 180 -8.83 2.68 2.66
N VAL A 181 -10.00 2.54 3.29
CA VAL A 181 -11.02 3.62 3.34
C VAL A 181 -10.51 4.80 4.17
N LEU A 182 -9.93 4.54 5.33
CA LEU A 182 -9.32 5.58 6.18
C LEU A 182 -8.19 6.30 5.46
N SER A 183 -7.35 5.58 4.71
CA SER A 183 -6.28 6.15 3.90
C SER A 183 -6.81 7.12 2.85
N ILE A 184 -7.85 6.74 2.08
CA ILE A 184 -8.44 7.61 1.05
C ILE A 184 -9.08 8.84 1.70
N ASN A 185 -9.84 8.66 2.79
CA ASN A 185 -10.45 9.78 3.51
C ASN A 185 -9.41 10.75 4.07
N ALA A 186 -8.26 10.25 4.55
CA ALA A 186 -7.16 11.09 5.01
C ALA A 186 -6.58 11.94 3.86
N ALA A 187 -6.35 11.35 2.67
CA ALA A 187 -5.87 12.10 1.51
C ALA A 187 -6.87 13.15 1.01
N VAL A 188 -8.17 12.81 0.96
CA VAL A 188 -9.22 13.75 0.56
C VAL A 188 -9.31 14.89 1.58
N SER A 189 -9.27 14.58 2.87
CA SER A 189 -9.28 15.60 3.94
C SER A 189 -8.06 16.52 3.87
N ALA A 190 -6.87 15.97 3.61
CA ALA A 190 -5.64 16.76 3.43
C ALA A 190 -5.78 17.71 2.22
N SER A 191 -6.32 17.18 1.13
CA SER A 191 -6.55 17.93 -0.11
C SER A 191 -7.53 19.08 0.11
N VAL A 192 -8.63 18.86 0.85
CA VAL A 192 -9.63 19.88 1.18
C VAL A 192 -9.03 20.99 2.05
N VAL A 193 -8.29 20.62 3.09
CA VAL A 193 -7.66 21.59 4.01
C VAL A 193 -6.64 22.45 3.27
N LEU A 194 -5.83 21.86 2.37
CA LEU A 194 -4.92 22.61 1.51
C LEU A 194 -5.66 23.48 0.49
N ALA A 195 -6.73 22.97 -0.13
CA ALA A 195 -7.48 23.69 -1.15
C ALA A 195 -8.04 25.03 -0.63
N SER A 196 -8.41 25.10 0.66
CA SER A 196 -8.88 26.35 1.29
C SER A 196 -7.89 27.52 1.19
N ARG A 197 -6.60 27.24 0.95
CA ARG A 197 -5.54 28.24 0.83
C ARG A 197 -5.38 28.79 -0.59
N LEU A 198 -6.13 28.26 -1.56
CA LEU A 198 -6.11 28.75 -2.95
C LEU A 198 -7.07 29.93 -3.11
N GLN A 199 -6.68 30.92 -3.91
CA GLN A 199 -7.43 32.18 -4.02
C GLN A 199 -8.64 32.08 -4.95
N THR A 200 -8.59 31.22 -5.96
CA THR A 200 -9.62 31.11 -7.01
C THR A 200 -10.39 29.80 -6.92
N ASP A 201 -11.70 29.85 -7.20
CA ASP A 201 -12.55 28.65 -7.18
C ASP A 201 -12.10 27.61 -8.23
N ILE A 202 -11.58 28.08 -9.37
CA ILE A 202 -11.03 27.18 -10.40
C ILE A 202 -9.77 26.46 -9.95
N ALA A 203 -8.92 27.09 -9.12
CA ALA A 203 -7.75 26.44 -8.53
C ALA A 203 -8.18 25.36 -7.53
N VAL A 204 -9.14 25.66 -6.66
CA VAL A 204 -9.72 24.69 -5.72
C VAL A 204 -10.33 23.51 -6.46
N PHE A 205 -11.15 23.79 -7.47
CA PHE A 205 -11.74 22.77 -8.34
C PHE A 205 -10.67 21.89 -8.99
N SER A 206 -9.65 22.50 -9.61
CA SER A 206 -8.56 21.78 -10.29
C SER A 206 -7.76 20.89 -9.34
N LEU A 207 -7.45 21.37 -8.13
CA LEU A 207 -6.71 20.62 -7.13
C LEU A 207 -7.53 19.45 -6.61
N MET A 208 -8.83 19.65 -6.37
CA MET A 208 -9.72 18.57 -5.91
C MET A 208 -9.95 17.52 -6.98
N LEU A 209 -10.10 17.92 -8.24
CA LEU A 209 -10.18 16.99 -9.37
C LEU A 209 -8.89 16.17 -9.48
N TYR A 210 -7.74 16.84 -9.35
CA TYR A 210 -6.44 16.19 -9.35
C TYR A 210 -6.24 15.27 -8.13
N ALA A 211 -6.79 15.60 -6.96
CA ALA A 211 -6.77 14.75 -5.78
C ALA A 211 -7.54 13.45 -6.03
N VAL A 212 -8.73 13.51 -6.63
CA VAL A 212 -9.50 12.32 -7.01
C VAL A 212 -8.72 11.46 -8.01
N GLN A 213 -8.11 12.07 -9.03
CA GLN A 213 -7.28 11.35 -10.00
C GLN A 213 -6.06 10.69 -9.34
N SER A 214 -5.37 11.40 -8.46
CA SER A 214 -4.13 10.98 -7.82
C SER A 214 -4.33 9.93 -6.73
N PHE A 215 -5.40 10.04 -5.94
CA PHE A 215 -5.61 9.18 -4.75
C PHE A 215 -6.74 8.16 -4.90
N ALA A 216 -7.64 8.30 -5.87
CA ALA A 216 -8.68 7.30 -6.15
C ALA A 216 -8.41 6.51 -7.44
N LEU A 217 -8.11 7.18 -8.57
CA LEU A 217 -7.94 6.50 -9.85
C LEU A 217 -6.57 5.84 -10.00
N LEU A 218 -5.48 6.55 -9.65
CA LEU A 218 -4.12 6.03 -9.80
C LEU A 218 -3.87 4.74 -8.99
N PRO A 219 -4.34 4.58 -7.73
CA PRO A 219 -4.18 3.32 -7.00
C PRO A 219 -4.88 2.14 -7.67
N VAL A 220 -6.06 2.36 -8.25
CA VAL A 220 -6.79 1.32 -9.01
C VAL A 220 -6.00 0.93 -10.25
N LEU A 221 -5.51 1.89 -11.03
CA LEU A 221 -4.66 1.63 -12.19
C LEU A 221 -3.41 0.84 -11.79
N ARG A 222 -2.73 1.27 -10.71
CA ARG A 222 -1.53 0.62 -10.18
C ARG A 222 -1.77 -0.83 -9.78
N GLN A 223 -2.86 -1.15 -9.07
CA GLN A 223 -3.20 -2.53 -8.69
C GLN A 223 -3.35 -3.43 -9.92
N ARG A 224 -3.92 -2.92 -11.00
CA ARG A 224 -4.03 -3.65 -12.27
C ARG A 224 -2.66 -3.86 -12.93
N LEU A 225 -1.84 -2.81 -12.96
CA LEU A 225 -0.50 -2.83 -13.57
C LEU A 225 0.50 -3.73 -12.85
N GLN A 226 0.25 -4.14 -11.61
CA GLN A 226 1.11 -5.10 -10.90
C GLN A 226 1.18 -6.48 -11.58
N ARG A 227 0.30 -6.78 -12.55
CA ARG A 227 0.42 -7.95 -13.43
C ARG A 227 1.54 -7.80 -14.47
N TYR A 228 1.87 -6.56 -14.85
CA TYR A 228 2.86 -6.21 -15.87
C TYR A 228 4.04 -5.46 -15.22
N PRO A 229 5.04 -6.16 -14.66
CA PRO A 229 6.07 -5.55 -13.82
C PRO A 229 6.94 -4.52 -14.55
N ILE A 230 7.17 -4.68 -15.86
CA ILE A 230 7.92 -3.73 -16.68
C ILE A 230 7.17 -2.40 -16.80
N LEU A 231 5.86 -2.48 -17.09
CA LEU A 231 4.99 -1.30 -17.21
C LEU A 231 4.86 -0.59 -15.85
N LEU A 232 4.71 -1.34 -14.76
CA LEU A 232 4.70 -0.78 -13.40
C LEU A 232 6.02 -0.06 -13.07
N PHE A 233 7.16 -0.66 -13.42
CA PHE A 233 8.47 -0.04 -13.22
C PHE A 233 8.61 1.25 -14.04
N ALA A 234 8.26 1.22 -15.33
CA ALA A 234 8.27 2.38 -16.19
C ALA A 234 7.37 3.50 -15.65
N LEU A 235 6.16 3.18 -15.21
CA LEU A 235 5.24 4.14 -14.59
C LEU A 235 5.81 4.72 -13.28
N THR A 236 6.45 3.89 -12.46
CA THR A 236 7.08 4.33 -11.21
C THR A 236 8.23 5.30 -11.49
N CYS A 237 9.09 5.00 -12.47
CA CYS A 237 10.16 5.89 -12.91
C CYS A 237 9.60 7.20 -13.47
N PHE A 238 8.54 7.14 -14.29
CA PHE A 238 7.89 8.32 -14.85
C PHE A 238 7.33 9.22 -13.75
N VAL A 239 6.50 8.69 -12.85
CA VAL A 239 5.90 9.47 -11.75
C VAL A 239 6.97 10.04 -10.81
N SER A 240 8.04 9.29 -10.54
CA SER A 240 9.14 9.75 -9.68
C SER A 240 10.01 10.81 -10.36
N GLY A 241 10.24 10.69 -11.67
CA GLY A 241 10.95 11.72 -12.44
C GLY A 241 10.16 13.02 -12.49
N VAL A 242 8.85 12.93 -12.76
CA VAL A 242 7.95 14.09 -12.76
C VAL A 242 7.83 14.71 -11.37
N SER A 243 7.76 13.90 -10.30
CA SER A 243 7.68 14.44 -8.93
C SER A 243 8.94 15.21 -8.53
N LEU A 244 10.13 14.73 -8.91
CA LEU A 244 11.39 15.44 -8.66
C LEU A 244 11.51 16.72 -9.49
N ALA A 245 11.10 16.68 -10.76
CA ALA A 245 11.13 17.84 -11.65
C ALA A 245 10.11 18.92 -11.26
N ALA A 246 8.97 18.52 -10.67
CA ALA A 246 7.91 19.43 -10.27
C ALA A 246 8.19 20.18 -8.96
N LEU A 247 9.27 19.87 -8.22
CA LEU A 247 9.52 20.51 -6.92
C LEU A 247 9.67 22.04 -7.04
N PRO A 248 9.09 22.82 -6.11
CA PRO A 248 9.13 24.29 -6.18
C PRO A 248 10.51 24.88 -5.89
N SER A 249 11.39 24.12 -5.24
CA SER A 249 12.78 24.50 -4.93
C SER A 249 13.74 23.34 -5.16
N SER A 250 14.94 23.66 -5.66
CA SER A 250 15.99 22.68 -5.97
C SER A 250 16.56 22.01 -4.71
N THR A 251 16.49 22.68 -3.56
CA THR A 251 16.95 22.15 -2.27
C THR A 251 16.15 20.93 -1.81
N LEU A 252 14.90 20.78 -2.27
CA LEU A 252 14.05 19.64 -1.94
C LEU A 252 14.30 18.41 -2.82
N VAL A 253 15.04 18.56 -3.93
CA VAL A 253 15.29 17.46 -4.89
C VAL A 253 16.15 16.38 -4.25
N LEU A 254 17.25 16.78 -3.60
CA LEU A 254 18.16 15.84 -2.93
C LEU A 254 17.47 15.04 -1.80
N PRO A 255 16.77 15.65 -0.82
CA PRO A 255 16.11 14.89 0.23
C PRO A 255 15.00 13.98 -0.32
N LEU A 256 14.23 14.40 -1.32
CA LEU A 256 13.23 13.53 -1.93
C LEU A 256 13.88 12.36 -2.71
N ALA A 257 14.91 12.62 -3.52
CA ALA A 257 15.61 11.60 -4.28
C ALA A 257 16.29 10.56 -3.36
N THR A 258 16.91 11.02 -2.28
CA THR A 258 17.52 10.13 -1.27
C THR A 258 16.45 9.29 -0.56
N LEU A 259 15.32 9.89 -0.16
CA LEU A 259 14.20 9.16 0.44
C LEU A 259 13.66 8.08 -0.52
N LEU A 260 13.37 8.45 -1.78
CA LEU A 260 12.86 7.52 -2.78
C LEU A 260 13.89 6.42 -3.06
N GLY A 261 15.17 6.75 -3.21
CA GLY A 261 16.24 5.77 -3.42
C GLY A 261 16.39 4.79 -2.25
N LEU A 262 16.32 5.29 -1.00
CA LEU A 262 16.34 4.45 0.21
C LEU A 262 15.11 3.55 0.29
N VAL A 263 13.93 4.05 -0.05
CA VAL A 263 12.72 3.23 -0.07
C VAL A 263 12.83 2.17 -1.17
N THR A 264 13.15 2.55 -2.41
CA THR A 264 13.15 1.64 -3.57
C THR A 264 14.26 0.60 -3.53
N PHE A 265 15.48 0.97 -3.18
CA PHE A 265 16.67 0.09 -3.22
C PHE A 265 17.18 -0.29 -1.83
N GLY A 266 17.14 0.65 -0.89
CA GLY A 266 17.56 0.39 0.50
C GLY A 266 16.64 -0.60 1.21
N SER A 267 15.32 -0.45 1.12
CA SER A 267 14.40 -1.32 1.85
C SER A 267 14.46 -2.79 1.42
N PRO A 268 14.52 -3.16 0.12
CA PRO A 268 14.76 -4.54 -0.28
C PRO A 268 16.12 -5.05 0.18
N ALA A 269 17.18 -4.23 0.11
CA ALA A 269 18.52 -4.63 0.54
C ALA A 269 18.58 -4.94 2.03
N VAL A 270 18.02 -4.06 2.87
CA VAL A 270 17.91 -4.26 4.32
C VAL A 270 17.08 -5.49 4.65
N LEU A 271 15.98 -5.74 3.93
CA LEU A 271 15.16 -6.93 4.13
C LEU A 271 15.88 -8.22 3.74
N VAL A 272 16.66 -8.23 2.65
CA VAL A 272 17.50 -9.38 2.27
C VAL A 272 18.60 -9.60 3.31
N TRP A 273 19.29 -8.53 3.71
CA TRP A 273 20.32 -8.56 4.74
C TRP A 273 19.79 -9.10 6.07
N SER A 274 18.59 -8.65 6.49
CA SER A 274 17.92 -9.09 7.71
C SER A 274 17.62 -10.60 7.72
N GLN A 275 17.53 -11.26 6.56
CA GLN A 275 17.31 -12.72 6.50
C GLN A 275 18.42 -13.51 7.20
N ARG A 276 19.65 -12.98 7.26
CA ARG A 276 20.78 -13.65 7.93
C ARG A 276 20.60 -13.81 9.45
N TYR A 277 19.73 -13.00 10.04
CA TYR A 277 19.44 -13.03 11.48
C TYR A 277 18.17 -13.85 11.80
N LYS A 278 17.50 -14.44 10.81
CA LYS A 278 16.32 -15.26 11.06
C LYS A 278 16.73 -16.56 11.73
N ASN A 279 16.22 -16.75 12.95
CA ASN A 279 16.38 -17.97 13.71
C ASN A 279 15.00 -18.53 14.07
N ARG A 280 14.50 -19.44 13.24
CA ARG A 280 13.24 -20.13 13.50
C ARG A 280 13.52 -21.48 14.13
N ILE A 281 13.12 -21.66 15.37
CA ILE A 281 13.19 -22.94 16.06
C ILE A 281 11.83 -23.61 15.91
N ARG A 282 11.85 -24.85 15.43
CA ARG A 282 10.72 -25.76 15.40
C ARG A 282 11.08 -27.00 16.20
N GLY A 283 10.07 -27.66 16.74
CA GLY A 283 10.24 -28.95 17.37
C GLY A 283 8.95 -29.74 17.33
N PRO A 284 8.98 -31.00 17.73
CA PRO A 284 7.79 -31.84 17.76
C PRO A 284 6.75 -31.39 18.80
N TRP A 285 7.03 -30.34 19.58
CA TRP A 285 6.11 -29.66 20.51
C TRP A 285 5.37 -28.47 19.88
N ASP A 286 5.67 -28.12 18.62
CA ASP A 286 4.87 -27.14 17.89
C ASP A 286 3.43 -27.67 17.73
N PRO A 287 2.40 -26.81 17.86
CA PRO A 287 1.01 -27.21 17.64
C PRO A 287 0.85 -27.85 16.27
N ALA A 288 0.15 -28.99 16.23
CA ALA A 288 -0.20 -29.63 14.97
C ALA A 288 -1.04 -28.67 14.14
N ILE A 289 -0.63 -28.44 12.89
CA ILE A 289 -1.41 -27.64 11.95
C ILE A 289 -2.59 -28.51 11.52
N PRO A 290 -3.85 -28.13 11.80
CA PRO A 290 -5.00 -28.93 11.40
C PRO A 290 -5.02 -29.05 9.87
N GLN A 291 -4.98 -30.27 9.36
CA GLN A 291 -5.23 -30.53 7.95
C GLN A 291 -6.73 -30.43 7.73
N LEU A 292 -7.18 -29.24 7.33
CA LEU A 292 -8.55 -29.06 6.87
C LEU A 292 -8.64 -29.75 5.51
N ASN A 293 -9.27 -30.93 5.47
CA ASN A 293 -9.65 -31.57 4.23
C ASN A 293 -10.63 -30.63 3.52
N ALA A 294 -10.16 -29.89 2.52
CA ALA A 294 -11.04 -29.25 1.57
C ALA A 294 -11.88 -30.35 0.93
N LYS A 295 -13.21 -30.26 1.10
CA LYS A 295 -14.17 -31.15 0.45
C LYS A 295 -13.76 -31.31 -1.02
N LYS A 296 -13.47 -32.53 -1.44
CA LYS A 296 -13.59 -32.91 -2.85
C LYS A 296 -15.09 -32.89 -3.12
N ASP A 297 -15.55 -31.85 -3.79
CA ASP A 297 -16.81 -31.88 -4.52
C ASP A 297 -16.69 -32.87 -5.69
#